data_AF-A0A3P6EXI0-F1
#
_entry.id   AF-A0A3P6EXI0-F1
#
_cell.length_a   1.000
_cell.length_b   1.000
_cell.length_c   1.000
_cell.angle_alpha   90.00
_cell.angle_beta   90.00
_cell.angle_gamma   90.00
#
_symmetry.space_group_name_H-M   'P 1'
#
loop_
_entity.id
_entity.type
_entity.pdbx_description
1 polymer ?
#
loop_
_entity_poly.entity_id
_entity_poly.type
_entity_poly.pdbx_seq_one_letter_code
_entity_poly.pdbx_strand_id
1 'polypeptide(L)'
;MASGRDRDDPLSFTSNPSSASSPVTVSDYLDNFGEPTSRSGSFQSESLLGGGGSNDADYGFARPDFRSEQLAGTVQFYERHVFLCYKKPSVWPARIEAAEFDRLPRLLSAAVSARKGSMKKETRLTICEGHDGTETSNGDVLIFPDMIRYRRLTHFDVDTFVEEVLVKDGEWLPGNPEMLKGSYVFVCSHGSRDRRCGVCGPPLVSKFREELEFYGLQGKVSVSPCSHIGGHKYAGNVIFYQSKIHRKVTGHWYGYVQPDDVHVLLEKHIIKGEIVDRLWR
;
A
#
# COMPACT_ATOMS: atom_id res chain seq x y z
N MET A 1 23.47 52.99 25.02
CA MET A 1 24.63 53.64 24.34
C MET A 1 25.49 52.50 23.80
N ALA A 2 25.82 52.37 22.51
CA ALA A 2 26.44 53.34 21.58
C ALA A 2 27.90 53.67 21.99
N SER A 3 28.92 53.68 21.11
CA SER A 3 29.04 53.27 19.69
C SER A 3 30.53 53.23 19.26
N GLY A 4 30.88 52.53 18.17
CA GLY A 4 32.23 52.45 17.56
C GLY A 4 32.49 51.04 17.00
N ARG A 5 32.89 50.78 15.74
CA ARG A 5 33.82 51.45 14.78
C ARG A 5 35.29 51.39 15.24
N ASP A 6 36.30 51.15 14.38
CA ASP A 6 36.40 51.38 12.93
C ASP A 6 36.88 50.16 12.08
N ARG A 7 37.32 50.40 10.84
CA ARG A 7 37.70 49.41 9.80
C ARG A 7 39.13 49.64 9.24
N ASP A 8 39.51 48.71 8.36
CA ASP A 8 40.32 48.85 7.12
C ASP A 8 41.79 48.38 7.12
N ASP A 9 42.15 47.67 6.04
CA ASP A 9 43.47 47.11 5.69
C ASP A 9 44.47 48.16 5.20
N PRO A 10 45.78 47.81 5.11
CA PRO A 10 46.41 47.92 3.78
C PRO A 10 47.48 46.86 3.40
N LEU A 11 47.38 46.41 2.13
CA LEU A 11 48.46 46.24 1.12
C LEU A 11 49.53 45.11 1.23
N SER A 12 49.26 44.02 0.50
CA SER A 12 50.03 43.47 -0.64
C SER A 12 51.58 43.41 -0.67
N PHE A 13 52.13 42.25 -1.08
CA PHE A 13 53.36 42.14 -1.91
C PHE A 13 53.32 40.92 -2.87
N THR A 14 54.25 40.87 -3.83
CA THR A 14 54.35 39.91 -4.97
C THR A 14 55.16 38.63 -4.59
N SER A 15 55.40 37.57 -5.40
CA SER A 15 55.39 37.38 -6.88
C SER A 15 55.27 35.89 -7.28
N ASN A 16 55.01 35.61 -8.57
CA ASN A 16 55.06 34.27 -9.24
C ASN A 16 56.54 33.84 -9.54
N PRO A 17 56.91 32.65 -10.13
CA PRO A 17 56.21 31.91 -11.20
C PRO A 17 56.34 30.34 -11.33
N SER A 18 55.51 29.77 -12.23
CA SER A 18 55.70 28.50 -13.00
C SER A 18 55.64 27.13 -12.25
N SER A 19 55.29 25.97 -12.87
CA SER A 19 55.07 25.61 -14.29
C SER A 19 54.14 24.38 -14.47
N ALA A 20 53.36 24.30 -15.58
CA ALA A 20 52.83 23.09 -16.26
C ALA A 20 51.93 22.09 -15.46
N SER A 21 51.09 21.19 -16.03
CA SER A 21 50.44 20.97 -17.36
C SER A 21 49.50 19.74 -17.21
N SER A 22 48.47 19.41 -18.02
CA SER A 22 47.78 20.02 -19.18
C SER A 22 46.34 19.42 -19.27
N PRO A 23 45.38 20.01 -20.03
CA PRO A 23 43.97 19.57 -20.07
C PRO A 23 43.63 18.51 -21.15
N VAL A 24 42.40 17.97 -21.10
CA VAL A 24 41.82 17.06 -22.11
C VAL A 24 41.05 17.85 -23.18
N THR A 25 41.18 17.45 -24.45
CA THR A 25 40.51 18.08 -25.60
C THR A 25 39.35 17.23 -26.14
N VAL A 26 38.27 17.89 -26.55
CA VAL A 26 37.17 17.34 -27.37
C VAL A 26 37.47 17.60 -28.85
N SER A 27 36.98 16.74 -29.76
CA SER A 27 36.94 17.02 -31.21
C SER A 27 35.82 16.22 -31.88
N ASP A 28 34.96 16.90 -32.64
CA ASP A 28 33.96 16.29 -33.51
C ASP A 28 34.55 15.88 -34.87
N TYR A 29 34.00 14.84 -35.50
CA TYR A 29 34.15 14.58 -36.93
C TYR A 29 32.87 13.97 -37.52
N LEU A 30 32.37 14.59 -38.60
CA LEU A 30 31.50 13.92 -39.58
C LEU A 30 32.41 13.27 -40.65
N ASP A 31 31.97 12.15 -41.23
CA ASP A 31 31.50 12.18 -42.63
C ASP A 31 30.59 10.98 -42.98
N ASN A 32 30.00 11.05 -44.17
CA ASN A 32 28.91 10.22 -44.71
C ASN A 32 29.40 8.98 -45.50
N PHE A 33 28.52 8.00 -45.77
CA PHE A 33 28.28 7.36 -47.09
C PHE A 33 27.46 6.04 -46.98
N GLY A 34 26.45 5.87 -47.85
CA GLY A 34 26.01 4.55 -48.35
C GLY A 34 24.64 4.00 -47.91
N GLU A 35 23.57 4.36 -48.62
CA GLU A 35 22.37 3.52 -48.79
C GLU A 35 22.51 2.72 -50.12
N PRO A 36 21.73 1.64 -50.44
CA PRO A 36 20.28 1.79 -50.64
C PRO A 36 19.34 0.56 -50.41
N THR A 37 18.03 0.83 -50.52
CA THR A 37 16.91 -0.08 -50.91
C THR A 37 16.19 -0.98 -49.90
N SER A 38 15.01 -0.48 -49.48
CA SER A 38 13.70 -1.18 -49.53
C SER A 38 13.36 -2.35 -48.59
N ARG A 39 12.34 -2.14 -47.74
CA ARG A 39 10.97 -2.62 -48.01
C ARG A 39 9.92 -2.02 -47.07
N SER A 40 8.71 -1.82 -47.59
CA SER A 40 7.54 -1.36 -46.81
C SER A 40 6.97 -2.49 -45.95
N GLY A 41 6.55 -2.18 -44.72
CA GLY A 41 5.90 -3.12 -43.81
C GLY A 41 5.09 -2.41 -42.73
N SER A 42 3.77 -2.55 -42.79
CA SER A 42 2.75 -1.97 -41.91
C SER A 42 3.14 -1.82 -40.41
N PHE A 43 2.82 -0.67 -39.82
CA PHE A 43 2.58 -0.59 -38.38
C PHE A 43 1.42 -1.52 -38.01
N GLN A 44 1.72 -2.65 -37.39
CA GLN A 44 0.69 -3.49 -36.77
C GLN A 44 0.46 -2.99 -35.35
N SER A 45 -0.78 -2.62 -35.06
CA SER A 45 -1.23 -2.34 -33.70
C SER A 45 -1.30 -3.66 -32.94
N GLU A 46 -0.28 -3.94 -32.12
CA GLU A 46 -0.27 -5.00 -31.10
C GLU A 46 -1.38 -4.72 -30.06
N SER A 47 -2.61 -5.11 -30.39
CA SER A 47 -3.76 -5.08 -29.47
C SER A 47 -3.48 -6.03 -28.31
N LEU A 48 -3.27 -5.46 -27.11
CA LEU A 48 -2.80 -6.16 -25.92
C LEU A 48 -3.88 -7.07 -25.26
N LEU A 49 -4.38 -8.05 -26.01
CA LEU A 49 -5.49 -8.94 -25.65
C LEU A 49 -5.08 -10.41 -25.79
N GLY A 50 -4.38 -10.96 -24.79
CA GLY A 50 -3.88 -12.34 -24.87
C GLY A 50 -3.52 -13.07 -23.56
N GLY A 51 -3.75 -12.48 -22.38
CA GLY A 51 -3.26 -13.04 -21.09
C GLY A 51 -4.32 -13.64 -20.14
N GLY A 52 -5.61 -13.36 -20.35
CA GLY A 52 -6.64 -13.58 -19.31
C GLY A 52 -7.11 -15.03 -19.12
N GLY A 53 -7.31 -15.78 -20.21
CA GLY A 53 -8.14 -16.99 -20.21
C GLY A 53 -7.67 -18.13 -19.30
N SER A 54 -6.36 -18.29 -19.09
CA SER A 54 -5.81 -19.45 -18.37
C SER A 54 -5.87 -19.35 -16.84
N ASN A 55 -6.08 -18.16 -16.26
CA ASN A 55 -5.98 -17.99 -14.80
C ASN A 55 -7.33 -17.84 -14.09
N ASP A 56 -8.37 -17.39 -14.79
CA ASP A 56 -9.66 -17.13 -14.16
C ASP A 56 -10.45 -18.42 -13.85
N ALA A 57 -10.39 -19.41 -14.73
CA ALA A 57 -11.05 -20.71 -14.55
C ALA A 57 -10.50 -21.55 -13.39
N ASP A 58 -9.22 -21.39 -13.04
CA ASP A 58 -8.59 -22.13 -11.93
C ASP A 58 -8.58 -21.34 -10.61
N TYR A 59 -8.37 -20.01 -10.69
CA TYR A 59 -8.05 -19.17 -9.53
C TYR A 59 -8.88 -17.89 -9.41
N GLY A 60 -9.55 -17.47 -10.47
CA GLY A 60 -10.35 -16.24 -10.53
C GLY A 60 -11.82 -16.47 -10.25
N PHE A 61 -12.70 -15.78 -10.96
CA PHE A 61 -14.14 -15.75 -10.67
C PHE A 61 -14.92 -16.89 -11.35
N ALA A 62 -14.47 -17.39 -12.50
CA ALA A 62 -15.08 -18.54 -13.18
C ALA A 62 -14.75 -19.92 -12.55
N ARG A 63 -14.00 -19.97 -11.44
CA ARG A 63 -13.59 -21.22 -10.80
C ARG A 63 -14.78 -22.02 -10.25
N PRO A 64 -14.78 -23.38 -10.32
CA PRO A 64 -15.93 -24.22 -9.99
C PRO A 64 -16.33 -24.20 -8.50
N ASP A 65 -15.46 -23.74 -7.59
CA ASP A 65 -15.74 -23.55 -6.16
C ASP A 65 -16.00 -22.08 -5.77
N PHE A 66 -16.26 -21.20 -6.75
CA PHE A 66 -16.72 -19.84 -6.45
C PHE A 66 -18.14 -19.89 -5.86
N ARG A 67 -18.33 -19.22 -4.71
CA ARG A 67 -19.62 -19.15 -3.97
C ARG A 67 -20.20 -20.50 -3.51
N SER A 68 -19.38 -21.55 -3.41
CA SER A 68 -19.80 -22.88 -2.96
C SER A 68 -19.94 -23.02 -1.43
N GLU A 69 -19.20 -22.22 -0.65
CA GLU A 69 -19.18 -22.31 0.81
C GLU A 69 -19.91 -21.15 1.51
N GLN A 70 -20.38 -21.41 2.75
CA GLN A 70 -20.92 -20.37 3.63
C GLN A 70 -19.82 -19.37 4.06
N LEU A 71 -20.16 -18.08 4.04
CA LEU A 71 -19.26 -16.97 4.37
C LEU A 71 -19.32 -16.51 5.83
N ALA A 72 -20.53 -16.38 6.40
CA ALA A 72 -20.73 -15.81 7.73
C ALA A 72 -20.10 -16.67 8.83
N GLY A 73 -19.34 -16.05 9.73
CA GLY A 73 -18.63 -16.72 10.82
C GLY A 73 -17.27 -17.29 10.42
N THR A 74 -16.78 -17.02 9.20
CA THR A 74 -15.48 -17.51 8.69
C THR A 74 -14.30 -16.60 9.03
N VAL A 75 -14.52 -15.56 9.83
CA VAL A 75 -13.49 -14.62 10.29
C VAL A 75 -13.35 -14.77 11.80
N GLN A 76 -12.13 -15.09 12.26
CA GLN A 76 -11.81 -15.07 13.68
C GLN A 76 -11.96 -13.65 14.24
N PHE A 77 -12.58 -13.55 15.42
CA PHE A 77 -12.70 -12.29 16.15
C PHE A 77 -11.33 -11.67 16.43
N TYR A 78 -11.29 -10.34 16.45
CA TYR A 78 -10.16 -9.54 16.91
C TYR A 78 -10.70 -8.13 17.27
N GLU A 79 -10.00 -7.42 18.13
CA GLU A 79 -10.42 -6.12 18.64
C GLU A 79 -9.69 -4.95 17.98
N ARG A 80 -8.44 -5.17 17.55
CA ARG A 80 -7.61 -4.16 16.86
C ARG A 80 -7.03 -4.74 15.57
N HIS A 81 -7.05 -3.96 14.49
CA HIS A 81 -6.36 -4.28 13.24
C HIS A 81 -5.34 -3.19 12.95
N VAL A 82 -4.08 -3.61 12.87
CA VAL A 82 -2.94 -2.79 12.51
C VAL A 82 -2.59 -3.09 11.05
N PHE A 83 -2.51 -2.06 10.21
CA PHE A 83 -2.04 -2.16 8.83
C PHE A 83 -0.71 -1.41 8.69
N LEU A 84 0.34 -2.10 8.26
CA LEU A 84 1.59 -1.47 7.85
C LEU A 84 1.54 -1.14 6.35
N CYS A 85 1.62 0.14 6.01
CA CYS A 85 1.77 0.62 4.65
C CYS A 85 3.21 0.32 4.17
N TYR A 86 3.41 -0.59 3.20
CA TYR A 86 4.74 -1.00 2.76
C TYR A 86 4.77 -1.53 1.33
N LYS A 87 5.44 -0.81 0.42
CA LYS A 87 5.64 -1.14 -1.01
C LYS A 87 4.33 -1.46 -1.75
N LYS A 88 4.41 -1.96 -2.98
CA LYS A 88 3.25 -2.40 -3.79
C LYS A 88 3.16 -3.94 -3.85
N PRO A 89 1.97 -4.54 -4.02
CA PRO A 89 1.79 -5.99 -4.04
C PRO A 89 2.69 -6.75 -5.03
N SER A 90 3.05 -6.12 -6.15
CA SER A 90 3.89 -6.74 -7.19
C SER A 90 5.35 -6.96 -6.78
N VAL A 91 5.78 -6.49 -5.61
CA VAL A 91 7.15 -6.70 -5.08
C VAL A 91 7.16 -7.36 -3.70
N TRP A 92 6.01 -7.83 -3.20
CA TRP A 92 5.94 -8.56 -1.93
C TRP A 92 6.33 -10.02 -2.11
N PRO A 93 7.29 -10.57 -1.33
CA PRO A 93 7.56 -11.99 -1.32
C PRO A 93 6.42 -12.76 -0.64
N ALA A 94 6.31 -14.06 -0.93
CA ALA A 94 5.25 -14.93 -0.42
C ALA A 94 5.05 -14.85 1.11
N ARG A 95 6.15 -14.67 1.86
CA ARG A 95 6.13 -14.41 3.31
C ARG A 95 6.81 -13.09 3.65
N ILE A 96 6.20 -11.97 3.26
CA ILE A 96 6.64 -10.62 3.62
C ILE A 96 6.82 -10.42 5.14
N GLU A 97 6.03 -11.13 5.95
CA GLU A 97 6.15 -11.17 7.41
C GLU A 97 7.44 -11.83 7.92
N ALA A 98 8.18 -12.54 7.06
CA ALA A 98 9.38 -13.32 7.38
C ALA A 98 10.56 -13.04 6.43
N ALA A 99 10.45 -12.07 5.52
CA ALA A 99 11.48 -11.81 4.52
C ALA A 99 12.71 -11.12 5.12
N GLU A 100 13.90 -11.69 4.89
CA GLU A 100 15.15 -11.22 5.50
C GLU A 100 15.48 -9.77 5.12
N PHE A 101 15.32 -9.46 3.83
CA PHE A 101 15.59 -8.15 3.22
C PHE A 101 14.61 -7.06 3.68
N ASP A 102 13.33 -7.39 3.87
CA ASP A 102 12.27 -6.47 4.28
C ASP A 102 12.23 -6.32 5.81
N ARG A 103 13.26 -5.67 6.35
CA ARG A 103 13.48 -5.52 7.81
C ARG A 103 12.24 -5.05 8.56
N LEU A 104 11.55 -4.01 8.09
CA LEU A 104 10.44 -3.38 8.81
C LEU A 104 9.21 -4.31 8.94
N PRO A 105 8.61 -4.86 7.86
CA PRO A 105 7.53 -5.85 7.98
C PRO A 105 7.88 -7.04 8.87
N ARG A 106 9.10 -7.60 8.71
CA ARG A 106 9.56 -8.77 9.48
C ARG A 106 9.72 -8.46 10.96
N LEU A 107 10.39 -7.35 11.31
CA LEU A 107 10.59 -6.96 12.70
C LEU A 107 9.26 -6.57 13.36
N LEU A 108 8.37 -5.85 12.68
CA LEU A 108 7.04 -5.51 13.22
C LEU A 108 6.21 -6.77 13.47
N SER A 109 6.21 -7.73 12.54
CA SER A 109 5.51 -9.01 12.72
C SER A 109 6.09 -9.83 13.87
N ALA A 110 7.41 -9.85 14.04
CA ALA A 110 8.07 -10.53 15.15
C ALA A 110 7.74 -9.86 16.49
N ALA A 111 7.84 -8.53 16.58
CA ALA A 111 7.58 -7.75 17.79
C ALA A 111 6.13 -7.83 18.25
N VAL A 112 5.17 -7.79 17.31
CA VAL A 112 3.73 -8.01 17.59
C VAL A 112 3.48 -9.44 18.06
N SER A 113 4.08 -10.45 17.41
CA SER A 113 3.90 -11.85 17.81
C SER A 113 4.47 -12.13 19.21
N ALA A 114 5.67 -11.64 19.50
CA ALA A 114 6.34 -11.84 20.78
C ALA A 114 5.59 -11.18 21.95
N ARG A 115 4.94 -10.05 21.72
CA ARG A 115 4.19 -9.29 22.74
C ARG A 115 2.70 -9.61 22.78
N LYS A 116 2.16 -10.55 21.99
CA LYS A 116 0.70 -10.82 21.90
C LYS A 116 0.06 -11.07 23.28
N GLY A 117 0.75 -11.78 24.18
CA GLY A 117 0.25 -12.05 25.54
C GLY A 117 0.21 -10.84 26.49
N SER A 118 0.83 -9.72 26.13
CA SER A 118 0.86 -8.47 26.90
C SER A 118 -0.09 -7.39 26.37
N MET A 119 -0.66 -7.57 25.17
CA MET A 119 -1.57 -6.60 24.55
C MET A 119 -2.96 -6.69 25.16
N LYS A 120 -3.56 -5.54 25.51
CA LYS A 120 -4.91 -5.49 26.12
C LYS A 120 -6.05 -5.78 25.15
N LYS A 121 -5.78 -5.72 23.83
CA LYS A 121 -6.73 -5.98 22.74
C LYS A 121 -6.19 -7.09 21.86
N GLU A 122 -7.02 -8.05 21.45
CA GLU A 122 -6.61 -9.03 20.42
C GLU A 122 -6.28 -8.29 19.12
N THR A 123 -4.99 -8.25 18.79
CA THR A 123 -4.43 -7.40 17.75
C THR A 123 -4.01 -8.24 16.55
N ARG A 124 -4.53 -7.86 15.38
CA ARG A 124 -4.24 -8.45 14.07
C ARG A 124 -3.32 -7.53 13.28
N LEU A 125 -2.26 -8.07 12.69
CA LEU A 125 -1.38 -7.34 11.76
C LEU A 125 -1.66 -7.77 10.31
N THR A 126 -1.73 -6.78 9.41
CA THR A 126 -1.79 -6.92 7.96
C THR A 126 -0.85 -5.89 7.32
N ILE A 127 -0.43 -6.08 6.07
CA ILE A 127 0.34 -5.10 5.29
C ILE A 127 -0.54 -4.58 4.15
N CYS A 128 -0.47 -3.29 3.84
CA CYS A 128 -1.15 -2.68 2.70
C CYS A 128 -0.21 -1.88 1.81
N GLU A 129 -0.68 -1.53 0.61
CA GLU A 129 0.06 -0.74 -0.38
C GLU A 129 0.56 0.59 0.21
N GLY A 130 1.89 0.77 0.25
CA GLY A 130 2.60 1.94 0.80
C GLY A 130 2.63 3.13 -0.16
N HIS A 131 1.47 3.50 -0.70
CA HIS A 131 1.29 4.54 -1.70
C HIS A 131 -0.07 5.22 -1.51
N ASP A 132 -0.07 6.54 -1.27
CA ASP A 132 -1.30 7.32 -1.02
C ASP A 132 -1.53 8.45 -2.04
N GLY A 133 -1.00 8.29 -3.26
CA GLY A 133 -1.40 9.07 -4.44
C GLY A 133 -0.20 9.53 -5.26
N THR A 134 0.51 10.52 -4.75
CA THR A 134 1.77 11.05 -5.32
C THR A 134 2.97 10.84 -4.40
N GLU A 135 2.73 10.44 -3.15
CA GLU A 135 3.77 10.19 -2.13
C GLU A 135 3.78 8.70 -1.71
N THR A 136 4.85 8.31 -1.03
CA THR A 136 4.98 6.94 -0.50
C THR A 136 4.70 6.92 1.00
N SER A 137 3.57 6.36 1.40
CA SER A 137 3.23 6.07 2.80
C SER A 137 4.03 4.90 3.40
N ASN A 138 5.23 4.62 2.89
CA ASN A 138 6.09 3.51 3.33
C ASN A 138 6.52 3.68 4.79
N GLY A 139 6.14 2.72 5.63
CA GLY A 139 6.36 2.75 7.07
C GLY A 139 5.23 3.40 7.86
N ASP A 140 4.17 3.87 7.22
CA ASP A 140 3.00 4.35 7.96
C ASP A 140 2.21 3.18 8.55
N VAL A 141 1.62 3.40 9.72
CA VAL A 141 0.85 2.38 10.45
C VAL A 141 -0.56 2.90 10.73
N LEU A 142 -1.55 2.24 10.16
CA LEU A 142 -2.97 2.54 10.35
C LEU A 142 -3.56 1.60 11.41
N ILE A 143 -4.32 2.14 12.36
CA ILE A 143 -4.91 1.38 13.47
C ILE A 143 -6.44 1.55 13.46
N PHE A 144 -7.14 0.43 13.37
CA PHE A 144 -8.60 0.33 13.45
C PHE A 144 -9.00 -0.55 14.66
N PRO A 145 -10.15 -0.32 15.32
CA PRO A 145 -11.17 0.70 15.06
C PRO A 145 -10.77 2.11 15.52
N ASP A 146 -9.58 2.27 16.11
CA ASP A 146 -9.12 3.51 16.74
C ASP A 146 -8.97 4.71 15.75
N MET A 147 -8.96 4.45 14.42
CA MET A 147 -8.89 5.43 13.31
C MET A 147 -7.68 6.37 13.37
N ILE A 148 -6.50 5.83 13.63
CA ILE A 148 -5.23 6.60 13.75
C ILE A 148 -4.21 6.15 12.69
N ARG A 149 -3.45 7.09 12.13
CA ARG A 149 -2.25 6.90 11.31
C ARG A 149 -1.03 7.43 12.07
N TYR A 150 -0.07 6.56 12.35
CA TYR A 150 1.31 6.96 12.65
C TYR A 150 2.10 6.99 11.35
N ARG A 151 2.99 7.99 11.17
CA ARG A 151 3.78 8.14 9.95
C ARG A 151 5.23 7.70 10.11
N ARG A 152 5.80 7.09 9.06
CA ARG A 152 7.23 6.79 8.88
C ARG A 152 7.87 6.00 10.03
N LEU A 153 7.20 4.98 10.54
CA LEU A 153 7.82 4.00 11.43
C LEU A 153 9.00 3.34 10.71
N THR A 154 10.21 3.41 11.27
CA THR A 154 11.39 2.73 10.71
C THR A 154 11.66 1.41 11.43
N HIS A 155 12.58 0.60 10.91
CA HIS A 155 12.96 -0.66 11.55
C HIS A 155 13.73 -0.49 12.87
N PHE A 156 14.11 0.74 13.23
CA PHE A 156 14.70 1.07 14.55
C PHE A 156 13.63 1.34 15.63
N ASP A 157 12.43 1.76 15.20
CA ASP A 157 11.36 2.24 16.09
C ASP A 157 10.36 1.14 16.49
N VAL A 158 10.47 -0.05 15.89
CA VAL A 158 9.49 -1.13 16.01
C VAL A 158 9.23 -1.52 17.47
N ASP A 159 10.27 -1.74 18.26
CA ASP A 159 10.10 -2.23 19.63
C ASP A 159 9.48 -1.18 20.56
N THR A 160 9.81 0.11 20.41
CA THR A 160 9.20 1.20 21.18
C THR A 160 7.77 1.47 20.72
N PHE A 161 7.49 1.42 19.41
CA PHE A 161 6.14 1.55 18.88
C PHE A 161 5.19 0.45 19.37
N VAL A 162 5.60 -0.82 19.31
CA VAL A 162 4.74 -1.93 19.77
C VAL A 162 4.52 -1.85 21.29
N GLU A 163 5.55 -1.46 22.06
CA GLU A 163 5.46 -1.31 23.51
C GLU A 163 4.51 -0.16 23.91
N GLU A 164 4.71 1.06 23.41
CA GLU A 164 3.85 2.20 23.77
C GLU A 164 2.44 2.07 23.19
N VAL A 165 2.28 1.75 21.90
CA VAL A 165 0.97 1.85 21.22
C VAL A 165 0.13 0.59 21.33
N LEU A 166 0.74 -0.61 21.29
CA LEU A 166 -0.01 -1.87 21.22
C LEU A 166 -0.09 -2.62 22.57
N VAL A 167 0.91 -2.48 23.44
CA VAL A 167 0.88 -3.02 24.82
C VAL A 167 0.29 -2.00 25.79
N LYS A 168 0.85 -0.79 25.86
CA LYS A 168 0.44 0.22 26.86
C LYS A 168 -0.81 1.03 26.47
N ASP A 169 -1.20 1.06 25.20
CA ASP A 169 -2.26 1.95 24.65
C ASP A 169 -1.95 3.46 24.84
N GLY A 170 -0.67 3.82 24.82
CA GLY A 170 -0.17 5.19 24.78
C GLY A 170 0.17 5.66 23.36
N GLU A 171 0.94 6.74 23.29
CA GLU A 171 1.39 7.36 22.03
C GLU A 171 2.89 7.10 21.80
N TRP A 172 3.26 6.70 20.57
CA TRP A 172 4.66 6.52 20.20
C TRP A 172 5.30 7.86 19.82
N LEU A 173 6.04 8.46 20.76
CA LEU A 173 6.89 9.62 20.51
C LEU A 173 8.16 9.19 19.74
N PRO A 174 8.65 9.99 18.76
CA PRO A 174 8.24 11.36 18.41
C PRO A 174 7.10 11.45 17.38
N GLY A 175 6.40 10.35 17.09
CA GLY A 175 5.24 10.34 16.22
C GLY A 175 4.06 11.12 16.80
N ASN A 176 3.39 11.92 15.96
CA ASN A 176 2.12 12.55 16.28
C ASN A 176 0.99 11.73 15.62
N PRO A 177 0.03 11.16 16.38
CA PRO A 177 -1.06 10.37 15.79
C PRO A 177 -2.02 11.21 14.95
N GLU A 178 -2.19 10.86 13.68
CA GLU A 178 -3.14 11.54 12.78
C GLU A 178 -4.50 10.83 12.78
N MET A 179 -5.57 11.56 13.09
CA MET A 179 -6.94 11.03 13.00
C MET A 179 -7.36 10.84 11.52
N LEU A 180 -7.61 9.59 11.15
CA LEU A 180 -8.10 9.18 9.83
C LEU A 180 -9.55 9.65 9.61
N LYS A 181 -9.90 9.90 8.34
CA LYS A 181 -11.21 10.41 7.91
C LYS A 181 -11.76 9.60 6.74
N GLY A 182 -13.08 9.55 6.62
CA GLY A 182 -13.73 8.79 5.56
C GLY A 182 -13.80 7.29 5.84
N SER A 183 -13.71 6.49 4.79
CA SER A 183 -13.79 5.01 4.83
C SER A 183 -12.56 4.37 4.17
N TYR A 184 -12.14 3.22 4.66
CA TYR A 184 -10.97 2.49 4.17
C TYR A 184 -11.37 1.08 3.68
N VAL A 185 -11.01 0.78 2.45
CA VAL A 185 -11.30 -0.48 1.76
C VAL A 185 -9.99 -1.21 1.48
N PHE A 186 -9.81 -2.37 2.10
CA PHE A 186 -8.63 -3.21 1.92
C PHE A 186 -8.97 -4.46 1.10
N VAL A 187 -8.35 -4.62 -0.07
CA VAL A 187 -8.61 -5.73 -1.00
C VAL A 187 -7.43 -6.71 -1.01
N CYS A 188 -7.68 -8.00 -0.77
CA CYS A 188 -6.60 -8.97 -0.65
C CYS A 188 -5.99 -9.38 -2.01
N SER A 189 -4.83 -8.81 -2.35
CA SER A 189 -4.19 -8.91 -3.68
C SER A 189 -2.80 -9.57 -3.66
N HIS A 190 -2.48 -10.35 -2.62
CA HIS A 190 -1.14 -10.89 -2.37
C HIS A 190 -0.79 -12.12 -3.23
N GLY A 191 -0.63 -11.91 -4.54
CA GLY A 191 -0.47 -12.98 -5.54
C GLY A 191 0.74 -13.91 -5.39
N SER A 192 1.78 -13.49 -4.67
CA SER A 192 2.94 -14.32 -4.33
C SER A 192 2.72 -15.27 -3.16
N ARG A 193 1.76 -14.97 -2.27
CA ARG A 193 1.35 -15.85 -1.16
C ARG A 193 0.17 -16.74 -1.53
N ASP A 194 -0.76 -16.22 -2.34
CA ASP A 194 -1.94 -16.96 -2.77
C ASP A 194 -2.36 -16.57 -4.18
N ARG A 195 -2.47 -17.57 -5.08
CA ARG A 195 -2.77 -17.34 -6.50
C ARG A 195 -4.18 -16.79 -6.72
N ARG A 196 -5.16 -17.19 -5.90
CA ARG A 196 -6.55 -16.71 -6.03
C ARG A 196 -6.68 -15.26 -5.63
N CYS A 197 -6.00 -14.83 -4.57
CA CYS A 197 -5.84 -13.42 -4.22
C CYS A 197 -5.09 -12.65 -5.31
N GLY A 198 -4.08 -13.24 -5.94
CA GLY A 198 -3.35 -12.64 -7.06
C GLY A 198 -4.19 -12.41 -8.31
N VAL A 199 -5.19 -13.26 -8.59
CA VAL A 199 -6.08 -13.13 -9.76
C VAL A 199 -7.33 -12.30 -9.43
N CYS A 200 -8.01 -12.57 -8.31
CA CYS A 200 -9.24 -11.86 -7.93
C CYS A 200 -8.99 -10.42 -7.44
N GLY A 201 -7.86 -10.17 -6.77
CA GLY A 201 -7.60 -8.90 -6.07
C GLY A 201 -7.41 -7.68 -6.99
N PRO A 202 -6.52 -7.73 -8.01
CA PRO A 202 -6.27 -6.57 -8.86
C PRO A 202 -7.50 -6.06 -9.64
N PRO A 203 -8.35 -6.90 -10.28
CA PRO A 203 -9.57 -6.44 -10.93
C PRO A 203 -10.52 -5.70 -9.99
N LEU A 204 -10.67 -6.19 -8.75
CA LEU A 204 -11.47 -5.52 -7.73
C LEU A 204 -10.89 -4.15 -7.35
N VAL A 205 -9.57 -4.03 -7.15
CA VAL A 205 -8.93 -2.74 -6.84
C VAL A 205 -9.17 -1.72 -7.95
N SER A 206 -9.06 -2.14 -9.22
CA SER A 206 -9.37 -1.29 -10.37
C SER A 206 -10.83 -0.86 -10.38
N LYS A 207 -11.78 -1.81 -10.28
CA LYS A 207 -13.22 -1.51 -10.33
C LYS A 207 -13.69 -0.67 -9.14
N PHE A 208 -13.13 -0.87 -7.95
CA PHE A 208 -13.36 0.02 -6.80
C PHE A 208 -12.87 1.45 -7.06
N ARG A 209 -11.70 1.64 -7.70
CA ARG A 209 -11.16 2.98 -8.00
C ARG A 209 -12.01 3.69 -9.07
N GLU A 210 -12.43 2.97 -10.10
CA GLU A 210 -13.36 3.41 -11.16
C GLU A 210 -14.73 3.84 -10.60
N GLU A 211 -15.39 2.99 -9.81
CA GLU A 211 -16.71 3.28 -9.27
C GLU A 211 -16.69 4.43 -8.24
N LEU A 212 -15.62 4.57 -7.46
CA LEU A 212 -15.47 5.71 -6.54
C LEU A 212 -15.29 7.06 -7.26
N GLU A 213 -14.81 7.07 -8.50
CA GLU A 213 -14.82 8.24 -9.37
C GLU A 213 -16.25 8.57 -9.82
N PHE A 214 -16.95 7.56 -10.37
CA PHE A 214 -18.34 7.68 -10.82
C PHE A 214 -19.30 8.19 -9.72
N TYR A 215 -19.16 7.69 -8.49
CA TYR A 215 -19.99 8.13 -7.34
C TYR A 215 -19.50 9.44 -6.65
N GLY A 216 -18.41 10.07 -7.11
CA GLY A 216 -17.87 11.28 -6.45
C GLY A 216 -17.41 11.03 -5.01
N LEU A 217 -16.85 9.84 -4.77
CA LEU A 217 -16.40 9.35 -3.46
C LEU A 217 -14.87 9.33 -3.31
N GLN A 218 -14.12 9.69 -4.34
CA GLN A 218 -12.69 10.01 -4.24
C GLN A 218 -12.42 10.98 -3.07
N GLY A 219 -11.37 10.74 -2.30
CA GLY A 219 -11.03 11.51 -1.08
C GLY A 219 -11.95 11.27 0.13
N LYS A 220 -13.12 10.63 -0.04
CA LYS A 220 -13.99 10.16 1.07
C LYS A 220 -13.81 8.67 1.36
N VAL A 221 -13.34 7.90 0.37
CA VAL A 221 -13.02 6.47 0.47
C VAL A 221 -11.62 6.21 -0.08
N SER A 222 -10.79 5.48 0.65
CA SER A 222 -9.47 5.03 0.23
C SER A 222 -9.50 3.53 -0.10
N VAL A 223 -8.88 3.13 -1.22
CA VAL A 223 -8.81 1.72 -1.67
C VAL A 223 -7.37 1.28 -1.83
N SER A 224 -6.93 0.39 -0.93
CA SER A 224 -5.56 -0.12 -0.86
C SER A 224 -5.55 -1.64 -0.98
N PRO A 225 -4.79 -2.24 -1.92
CA PRO A 225 -4.53 -3.67 -1.86
C PRO A 225 -3.74 -4.03 -0.59
N CYS A 226 -4.01 -5.22 -0.05
CA CYS A 226 -3.40 -5.74 1.17
C CYS A 226 -2.83 -7.16 1.02
N SER A 227 -1.98 -7.53 1.98
CA SER A 227 -1.36 -8.84 2.12
C SER A 227 -2.40 -9.94 2.36
N HIS A 228 -1.97 -11.20 2.41
CA HIS A 228 -2.91 -12.31 2.52
C HIS A 228 -3.62 -12.33 3.88
N ILE A 229 -4.92 -12.03 3.89
CA ILE A 229 -5.76 -11.95 5.11
C ILE A 229 -6.47 -13.27 5.47
N GLY A 230 -6.08 -14.39 4.87
CA GLY A 230 -6.70 -15.70 5.09
C GLY A 230 -7.96 -15.93 4.27
N GLY A 231 -8.40 -17.19 4.17
CA GLY A 231 -9.62 -17.56 3.46
C GLY A 231 -9.51 -17.44 1.93
N HIS A 232 -8.44 -17.93 1.32
CA HIS A 232 -8.27 -17.96 -0.16
C HIS A 232 -9.40 -18.69 -0.89
N LYS A 233 -10.10 -19.64 -0.24
CA LYS A 233 -11.32 -20.23 -0.79
C LYS A 233 -12.39 -19.19 -1.09
N TYR A 234 -12.52 -18.17 -0.25
CA TYR A 234 -13.41 -17.02 -0.40
C TYR A 234 -12.79 -15.86 -1.22
N ALA A 235 -11.74 -16.11 -2.02
CA ALA A 235 -11.06 -15.08 -2.81
C ALA A 235 -12.03 -14.24 -3.66
N GLY A 236 -11.71 -12.95 -3.75
CA GLY A 236 -12.70 -11.89 -3.65
C GLY A 236 -12.85 -11.39 -2.20
N ASN A 237 -11.76 -11.37 -1.41
CA ASN A 237 -11.77 -10.96 -0.01
C ASN A 237 -11.51 -9.45 0.15
N VAL A 238 -12.40 -8.76 0.87
CA VAL A 238 -12.37 -7.30 1.05
C VAL A 238 -12.73 -6.95 2.51
N ILE A 239 -12.08 -5.94 3.10
CA ILE A 239 -12.40 -5.41 4.43
C ILE A 239 -12.80 -3.95 4.30
N PHE A 240 -13.95 -3.58 4.85
CA PHE A 240 -14.42 -2.19 4.93
C PHE A 240 -14.30 -1.68 6.37
N TYR A 241 -13.62 -0.56 6.55
CA TYR A 241 -13.63 0.24 7.78
C TYR A 241 -14.32 1.57 7.52
N GLN A 242 -15.36 1.88 8.30
CA GLN A 242 -16.14 3.11 8.16
C GLN A 242 -16.48 3.67 9.55
N SER A 243 -16.33 4.98 9.73
CA SER A 243 -16.89 5.68 10.88
C SER A 243 -18.34 6.05 10.60
N LYS A 244 -19.29 5.45 11.32
CA LYS A 244 -20.73 5.73 11.15
C LYS A 244 -21.13 6.97 11.95
N ILE A 245 -22.29 7.55 11.62
CA ILE A 245 -22.97 8.53 12.47
C ILE A 245 -23.09 7.93 13.88
N HIS A 246 -22.86 8.74 14.92
CA HIS A 246 -22.55 8.35 16.32
C HIS A 246 -21.08 7.92 16.60
N ARG A 247 -20.14 8.16 15.66
CA ARG A 247 -18.68 7.93 15.81
C ARG A 247 -18.24 6.48 16.05
N LYS A 248 -19.16 5.50 16.08
CA LYS A 248 -18.78 4.09 16.16
C LYS A 248 -18.17 3.65 14.83
N VAL A 249 -16.92 3.21 14.88
CA VAL A 249 -16.21 2.65 13.73
C VAL A 249 -16.58 1.18 13.59
N THR A 250 -16.95 0.78 12.38
CA THR A 250 -17.31 -0.61 12.05
C THR A 250 -16.30 -1.20 11.07
N GLY A 251 -15.81 -2.40 11.36
CA GLY A 251 -14.98 -3.21 10.47
C GLY A 251 -15.76 -4.43 9.97
N HIS A 252 -16.06 -4.48 8.67
CA HIS A 252 -16.83 -5.57 8.06
C HIS A 252 -15.98 -6.31 7.02
N TRP A 253 -16.08 -7.64 7.02
CA TRP A 253 -15.41 -8.50 6.06
C TRP A 253 -16.37 -8.97 4.98
N TYR A 254 -15.85 -9.07 3.77
CA TYR A 254 -16.56 -9.58 2.59
C TYR A 254 -15.71 -10.65 1.89
N GLY A 255 -16.37 -11.64 1.30
CA GLY A 255 -15.77 -12.73 0.54
C GLY A 255 -16.56 -13.01 -0.74
N TYR A 256 -15.93 -13.71 -1.69
CA TYR A 256 -16.47 -13.94 -3.03
C TYR A 256 -16.98 -12.66 -3.74
N VAL A 257 -16.42 -11.49 -3.43
CA VAL A 257 -16.72 -10.24 -4.15
C VAL A 257 -16.14 -10.35 -5.57
N GLN A 258 -16.95 -10.10 -6.60
CA GLN A 258 -16.54 -9.95 -8.00
C GLN A 258 -16.69 -8.48 -8.45
N PRO A 259 -16.12 -8.06 -9.60
CA PRO A 259 -16.23 -6.67 -10.07
C PRO A 259 -17.67 -6.14 -10.12
N ASP A 260 -18.63 -6.97 -10.53
CA ASP A 260 -20.05 -6.59 -10.61
C ASP A 260 -20.71 -6.33 -9.25
N ASP A 261 -20.13 -6.80 -8.13
CA ASP A 261 -20.66 -6.52 -6.79
C ASP A 261 -20.24 -5.14 -6.26
N VAL A 262 -19.24 -4.50 -6.87
CA VAL A 262 -18.62 -3.28 -6.34
C VAL A 262 -19.63 -2.15 -6.21
N HIS A 263 -20.46 -1.92 -7.22
CA HIS A 263 -21.51 -0.90 -7.17
C HIS A 263 -22.50 -1.16 -6.01
N VAL A 264 -22.90 -2.42 -5.81
CA VAL A 264 -23.79 -2.83 -4.70
C VAL A 264 -23.13 -2.57 -3.34
N LEU A 265 -21.84 -2.87 -3.20
CA LEU A 265 -21.10 -2.62 -1.95
C LEU A 265 -20.95 -1.13 -1.66
N LEU A 266 -20.72 -0.29 -2.67
CA LEU A 266 -20.66 1.17 -2.49
C LEU A 266 -22.03 1.75 -2.15
N GLU A 267 -23.07 1.39 -2.90
CA GLU A 267 -24.43 1.90 -2.71
C GLU A 267 -25.02 1.47 -1.36
N LYS A 268 -24.95 0.17 -1.02
CA LYS A 268 -25.50 -0.35 0.23
C LYS A 268 -24.62 -0.03 1.43
N HIS A 269 -23.34 -0.37 1.39
CA HIS A 269 -22.49 -0.23 2.58
C HIS A 269 -22.02 1.21 2.78
N ILE A 270 -21.30 1.77 1.81
CA ILE A 270 -20.64 3.07 2.01
C ILE A 270 -21.67 4.20 2.09
N ILE A 271 -22.67 4.20 1.22
CA ILE A 271 -23.68 5.27 1.14
C ILE A 271 -24.84 5.05 2.14
N LYS A 272 -25.48 3.87 2.16
CA LYS A 272 -26.65 3.61 3.04
C LYS A 272 -26.30 3.04 4.42
N GLY A 273 -25.10 2.49 4.63
CA GLY A 273 -24.70 1.84 5.87
C GLY A 273 -25.22 0.40 6.05
N GLU A 274 -25.83 -0.19 5.02
CA GLU A 274 -26.40 -1.55 4.98
C GLU A 274 -25.31 -2.63 4.77
N ILE A 275 -25.49 -3.81 5.37
CA ILE A 275 -24.63 -4.98 5.10
C ILE A 275 -25.13 -5.69 3.83
N VAL A 276 -24.20 -6.25 3.04
CA VAL A 276 -24.53 -7.08 1.88
C VAL A 276 -24.37 -8.55 2.26
N ASP A 277 -25.39 -9.10 2.94
CA ASP A 277 -25.31 -10.38 3.67
C ASP A 277 -24.77 -11.56 2.84
N ARG A 278 -25.17 -11.64 1.55
CA ARG A 278 -24.72 -12.69 0.62
C ARG A 278 -23.20 -12.70 0.33
N LEU A 279 -22.49 -11.65 0.74
CA LEU A 279 -21.03 -11.51 0.62
C LEU A 279 -20.36 -11.39 2.00
N TRP A 280 -21.11 -11.25 3.10
CA TRP A 280 -20.57 -10.89 4.42
C TRP A 280 -19.98 -12.09 5.17
N ARG A 281 -18.90 -11.87 5.93
CA ARG A 281 -18.10 -12.89 6.63
C ARG A 281 -17.98 -12.67 8.13
#